data_AF-A0AA51IMR0-F1
#
_entry.id   AF-A0AA51IMR0-F1
#
_cell.length_a   1.000
_cell.length_b   1.000
_cell.length_c   1.000
_cell.angle_alpha   90.00
_cell.angle_beta   90.00
_cell.angle_gamma   90.00
#
_symmetry.space_group_name_H-M   'P 1'
#
loop_
_entity.id
_entity.type
_entity.pdbx_description
1 polymer ?
#
loop_
_entity_poly.entity_id
_entity_poly.type
_entity_poly.pdbx_seq_one_letter_code
_entity_poly.pdbx_strand_id
1 'polypeptide(L)' 'RDDCLYENDDVVEALRRIPAHVVDERNFRIIRAYQLTIQKSILPKEEWTKFEEDKLYLSPMV' A
#
# COMPACT_ATOMS: atom_id res chain seq x y z
N ARG A 1 -0.23 6.15 -0.97
CA ARG A 1 0.79 6.36 -2.03
C ARG A 1 1.83 5.24 -2.11
N ASP A 2 2.44 4.86 -0.99
CA ASP A 2 3.60 3.96 -0.96
C ASP A 2 3.30 2.53 -1.44
N ASP A 3 2.03 2.09 -1.39
CA ASP A 3 1.59 0.81 -1.95
C ASP A 3 1.82 0.71 -3.47
N CYS A 4 1.96 1.84 -4.18
CA CYS A 4 2.11 1.89 -5.64
C CYS A 4 3.56 2.05 -6.12
N LEU A 5 4.55 1.99 -5.23
CA LEU A 5 5.96 2.09 -5.60
C LEU A 5 6.42 0.83 -6.35
N TYR A 6 7.33 1.01 -7.31
CA TYR A 6 8.00 -0.12 -7.96
C TYR A 6 8.98 -0.77 -6.99
N GLU A 7 8.88 -2.09 -6.80
CA GLU A 7 9.74 -2.84 -5.89
C GLU A 7 11.15 -3.05 -6.51
N ASN A 8 11.99 -2.03 -6.40
CA ASN A 8 13.44 -2.14 -6.63
C ASN A 8 14.18 -2.58 -5.35
N ASP A 9 15.50 -2.76 -5.43
CA ASP A 9 16.31 -3.24 -4.30
C ASP A 9 16.17 -2.36 -3.04
N ASP A 10 16.11 -1.03 -3.19
CA ASP A 10 15.93 -0.09 -2.08
C ASP A 10 14.56 -0.25 -1.39
N VAL A 11 13.49 -0.40 -2.18
CA VAL A 11 12.13 -0.62 -1.67
C VAL A 11 12.02 -1.98 -0.97
N VAL A 12 12.63 -3.02 -1.53
CA VAL A 12 12.65 -4.36 -0.91
C VAL A 12 13.35 -4.32 0.45
N GLU A 13 14.50 -3.65 0.54
CA GLU A 13 15.22 -3.50 1.81
C GLU A 13 14.46 -2.61 2.80
N ALA A 14 13.79 -1.55 2.33
CA ALA A 14 12.93 -0.72 3.18
C ALA A 14 11.75 -1.53 3.76
N LEU A 15 11.09 -2.37 2.96
CA LEU A 15 10.02 -3.27 3.40
C LEU A 15 10.52 -4.29 4.44
N ARG A 16 11.77 -4.74 4.32
CA ARG A 16 12.40 -5.66 5.30
C ARG A 16 12.64 -4.98 6.67
N ARG A 17 12.82 -3.66 6.69
CA ARG A 17 13.19 -2.89 7.91
C ARG A 17 11.98 -2.44 8.72
N ILE A 18 10.82 -2.24 8.10
CA ILE A 18 9.61 -1.77 8.79
C ILE A 18 8.96 -2.90 9.62
N PRO A 19 8.14 -2.57 10.62
CA PRO A 19 7.47 -3.57 11.44
C PRO A 19 6.57 -4.50 10.61
N ALA A 20 6.55 -5.79 10.95
CA ALA A 20 5.80 -6.81 10.21
C ALA A 20 4.30 -6.48 10.04
N HIS A 21 3.65 -5.95 11.07
CA HIS A 21 2.23 -5.58 10.98
C HIS A 21 1.94 -4.52 9.89
N VAL A 22 2.88 -3.60 9.63
CA VAL A 22 2.74 -2.59 8.57
C VAL A 22 2.82 -3.24 7.19
N VAL A 23 3.68 -4.25 7.05
CA VAL A 23 3.80 -5.07 5.83
C VAL A 23 2.52 -5.87 5.60
N ASP A 24 1.96 -6.46 6.65
CA ASP A 24 0.69 -7.20 6.56
C ASP A 24 -0.47 -6.29 6.15
N GLU A 25 -0.57 -5.09 6.72
CA GLU A 25 -1.56 -4.08 6.33
C GLU A 25 -1.40 -3.64 4.86
N ARG A 26 -0.16 -3.43 4.40
CA ARG A 26 0.15 -3.17 2.98
C ARG A 26 -0.35 -4.31 2.10
N ASN A 27 0.00 -5.55 2.45
CA ASN A 27 -0.37 -6.73 1.68
C ASN A 27 -1.89 -6.86 1.57
N PHE A 28 -2.63 -6.61 2.66
CA PHE A 28 -4.08 -6.60 2.64
C PHE A 28 -4.65 -5.54 1.68
N ARG A 29 -4.12 -4.30 1.72
CA ARG A 29 -4.56 -3.23 0.80
C ARG A 29 -4.30 -3.58 -0.66
N ILE A 30 -3.15 -4.17 -0.98
CA ILE A 30 -2.79 -4.62 -2.34
C ILE A 30 -3.72 -5.74 -2.79
N ILE A 31 -3.94 -6.77 -1.98
CA ILE A 31 -4.86 -7.88 -2.30
C ILE A 31 -6.28 -7.34 -2.58
N ARG A 32 -6.77 -6.43 -1.74
CA ARG A 32 -8.07 -5.78 -1.93
C ARG A 32 -8.13 -5.01 -3.26
N ALA A 33 -7.10 -4.25 -3.59
CA ALA A 33 -7.01 -3.51 -4.86
C ALA A 33 -6.99 -4.45 -6.07
N TYR A 34 -6.27 -5.57 -5.99
CA TYR A 34 -6.26 -6.61 -7.02
C TYR A 34 -7.65 -7.24 -7.20
N GLN A 35 -8.33 -7.58 -6.12
CA GLN A 35 -9.69 -8.14 -6.17
C GLN A 35 -10.66 -7.21 -6.91
N LEU A 36 -10.64 -5.92 -6.59
CA LEU A 36 -11.47 -4.91 -7.27
C LEU A 36 -11.12 -4.81 -8.76
N THR A 37 -9.83 -4.85 -9.10
CA THR A 37 -9.33 -4.83 -10.47
C THR A 37 -9.80 -6.05 -11.28
N ILE A 38 -9.81 -7.24 -10.66
CA ILE A 38 -10.33 -8.46 -11.27
C ILE A 38 -11.83 -8.33 -11.56
N GLN A 39 -12.58 -7.77 -10.60
CA GLN A 39 -14.02 -7.55 -10.71
C GLN A 39 -14.40 -6.37 -11.62
N LYS A 40 -13.41 -5.62 -12.13
CA LYS A 40 -13.62 -4.36 -12.88
C LYS A 40 -14.51 -3.37 -12.11
N SER A 41 -14.32 -3.35 -10.79
CA SER A 41 -15.05 -2.49 -9.86
C SER A 41 -14.08 -1.56 -9.11
N ILE A 42 -14.65 -0.64 -8.36
CA ILE A 42 -13.92 0.31 -7.50
C ILE A 42 -14.53 0.27 -6.09
N LEU A 43 -13.80 0.82 -5.11
CA LEU A 43 -14.35 1.00 -3.77
C LEU A 43 -15.52 2.00 -3.79
N PRO A 44 -16.50 1.84 -2.88
CA PRO A 44 -17.40 2.91 -2.46
C PRO A 44 -16.64 4.20 -2.13
N LYS A 45 -17.24 5.36 -2.40
CA LYS A 45 -16.57 6.66 -2.28
C LYS A 45 -16.16 6.98 -0.84
N GLU A 46 -16.93 6.48 0.12
CA GLU A 46 -16.71 6.65 1.56
C GLU A 46 -15.45 5.92 2.04
N GLU A 47 -14.99 4.90 1.31
CA GLU A 47 -13.80 4.11 1.62
C GLU A 47 -12.55 4.57 0.85
N TRP A 48 -12.66 5.64 0.07
CA TRP A 48 -11.50 6.18 -0.64
C TRP A 48 -10.55 6.83 0.37
N THR A 49 -9.27 6.47 0.28
CA THR A 49 -8.22 7.10 1.06
C THR A 49 -8.23 8.60 0.79
N LYS A 50 -8.45 9.40 1.84
CA LYS A 50 -8.38 10.86 1.75
C LYS A 50 -6.93 11.31 1.67
N PHE A 51 -6.71 12.47 1.07
CA PHE A 51 -5.36 13.01 0.90
C PHE A 51 -4.67 13.28 2.24
N GLU A 52 -5.41 13.76 3.23
CA GLU A 52 -4.91 14.07 4.58
C GLU A 52 -4.62 12.81 5.42
N GLU A 53 -5.21 11.68 5.04
CA GLU A 53 -5.11 10.40 5.76
C GLU A 53 -4.05 9.46 5.15
N ASP A 54 -3.50 9.79 3.97
CA ASP A 54 -2.47 8.99 3.29
C ASP A 54 -1.11 9.11 4.00
N LYS A 55 -0.81 8.12 4.85
CA LYS A 55 0.45 8.04 5.58
C LYS A 55 1.55 7.45 4.70
N LEU A 56 2.67 8.16 4.62
CA LEU A 56 3.87 7.74 3.92
C LEU A 56 4.70 6.80 4.81
N TYR A 57 4.26 5.55 4.92
CA TYR A 57 4.86 4.56 5.83
C TYR A 57 6.19 3.97 5.32
N LEU A 58 6.49 4.11 4.03
CA LEU A 58 7.69 3.56 3.39
C LEU A 58 8.60 4.65 2.82
N SER A 59 8.05 5.78 2.34
CA SER A 59 8.84 6.89 1.77
C SER A 59 9.99 7.41 2.66
N PRO A 60 9.91 7.43 4.01
CA PRO A 60 11.03 7.87 4.85
C PRO A 60 12.22 6.88 4.90
N MET A 61 12.04 5.66 4.39
CA MET A 61 12.99 4.55 4.49
C MET A 61 13.65 4.18 3.15
N VAL A 62 13.07 4.66 2.04
CA VAL A 62 13.52 4.45 0.65
C VAL A 62 14.41 5.62 0.22
#